data_AF-A0A8H7EUB4-F1
#
_entry.id   AF-A0A8H7EUB4-F1
#
_cell.length_a   1.000
_cell.length_b   1.000
_cell.length_c   1.000
_cell.angle_alpha   90.00
_cell.angle_beta   90.00
_cell.angle_gamma   90.00
#
_symmetry.space_group_name_H-M   'P 1'
#
loop_
_entity.id
_entity.type
_entity.pdbx_description
1 polymer ?
#
loop_
_entity_poly.entity_id
_entity_poly.type
_entity_poly.pdbx_seq_one_letter_code
_entity_poly.pdbx_strand_id
1 'polypeptide(L)'
;MKVRQYSTKTWKDHPLHPKTADRSTVDWIFLIDLLNFSFWSNLDVQDRATPHPDRYAIQYGNAYYTGYGSLCAAIRRALDQGIPVTEPSYYFRVASEDDLAAIFRSDTKEEAPLLHERIRVMREAGQVLCEKFNGSFVTCIKQCNRSAANLLNLLVTHFPSFRDIHTFHDRPVAILKRAQILIADLWACFDGQDYGAFDDIDTITMFADYRVPQALHYLGLLEYSHELITKLEQRENLPVGCTEEIEIRGNSIWAVELVRRRIMEKKGKDDHQPINAILLDFYIWDFAKEYQDKMLIPTHRTRSCFY
;
A
#
# COMPACT_ATOMS: atom_id res chain seq x y z
N MET A 1 -19.85 2.71 -3.41
CA MET A 1 -19.86 2.99 -1.94
C MET A 1 -21.21 2.70 -1.26
N LYS A 2 -22.30 3.46 -1.48
CA LYS A 2 -23.61 3.25 -0.78
C LYS A 2 -24.15 1.82 -0.89
N VAL A 3 -24.22 1.27 -2.11
CA VAL A 3 -24.71 -0.10 -2.36
C VAL A 3 -23.88 -1.17 -1.65
N ARG A 4 -22.56 -0.96 -1.55
CA ARG A 4 -21.62 -1.89 -0.90
C ARG A 4 -21.39 -1.58 0.58
N GLN A 5 -22.06 -0.57 1.14
CA GLN A 5 -21.88 -0.10 2.51
C GLN A 5 -20.41 0.11 2.94
N TYR A 6 -19.60 0.64 2.01
CA TYR A 6 -18.16 0.80 2.22
C TYR A 6 -17.84 1.69 3.43
N SER A 7 -16.95 1.22 4.31
CA SER A 7 -16.56 1.91 5.55
C SER A 7 -15.19 1.42 6.05
N THR A 8 -14.71 1.99 7.15
CA THR A 8 -13.52 1.53 7.91
C THR A 8 -13.56 0.02 8.21
N LYS A 9 -14.76 -0.52 8.46
CA LYS A 9 -14.97 -1.94 8.77
C LYS A 9 -14.50 -2.88 7.67
N THR A 10 -14.51 -2.42 6.42
CA THR A 10 -14.07 -3.22 5.26
C THR A 10 -12.61 -3.64 5.37
N TRP A 11 -11.77 -2.89 6.08
CA TRP A 11 -10.39 -3.29 6.33
C TRP A 11 -10.29 -4.64 7.08
N LYS A 12 -11.23 -4.94 7.98
CA LYS A 12 -11.25 -6.20 8.74
C LYS A 12 -11.80 -7.38 7.94
N ASP A 13 -12.41 -7.14 6.77
CA ASP A 13 -12.97 -8.19 5.93
C ASP A 13 -11.87 -9.00 5.23
N HIS A 14 -10.68 -8.43 5.03
CA HIS A 14 -9.58 -9.16 4.41
C HIS A 14 -9.18 -10.37 5.26
N PRO A 15 -9.15 -11.59 4.71
CA PRO A 15 -9.05 -12.83 5.48
C PRO A 15 -7.74 -12.96 6.27
N LEU A 16 -6.67 -12.32 5.80
CA LEU A 16 -5.34 -12.40 6.43
C LEU A 16 -5.02 -11.24 7.39
N HIS A 17 -5.88 -10.22 7.50
CA HIS A 17 -5.67 -9.13 8.45
C HIS A 17 -5.90 -9.60 9.89
N PRO A 18 -5.20 -9.04 10.89
CA PRO A 18 -5.51 -9.27 12.30
C PRO A 18 -6.98 -8.94 12.57
N LYS A 19 -7.62 -9.75 13.42
CA LYS A 19 -9.03 -9.55 13.79
C LYS A 19 -9.19 -8.79 15.10
N THR A 20 -8.10 -8.63 15.86
CA THR A 20 -8.04 -7.76 17.04
C THR A 20 -7.61 -6.36 16.65
N ALA A 21 -7.77 -5.41 17.57
CA ALA A 21 -7.29 -4.04 17.43
C ALA A 21 -6.49 -3.70 18.69
N ASP A 22 -5.24 -4.16 18.70
CA ASP A 22 -4.32 -4.06 19.84
C ASP A 22 -2.91 -3.68 19.37
N ARG A 23 -1.96 -3.59 20.31
CA ARG A 23 -0.56 -3.27 20.00
C ARG A 23 0.07 -4.22 18.98
N SER A 24 -0.22 -5.52 19.04
CA SER A 24 0.34 -6.48 18.08
C SER A 24 -0.16 -6.22 16.66
N THR A 25 -1.39 -5.72 16.54
CA THR A 25 -1.98 -5.29 15.26
C THR A 25 -1.27 -4.05 14.71
N VAL A 26 -0.89 -3.09 15.57
CA VAL A 26 -0.06 -1.93 15.17
C VAL A 26 1.28 -2.38 14.61
N ASP A 27 1.99 -3.27 15.30
CA ASP A 27 3.31 -3.75 14.87
C ASP A 27 3.20 -4.55 13.55
N TRP A 28 2.09 -5.28 13.35
CA TRP A 28 1.78 -5.94 12.08
C TRP A 28 1.50 -4.95 10.95
N ILE A 29 0.63 -3.94 11.17
CA ILE A 29 0.30 -2.91 10.17
C ILE A 29 1.57 -2.18 9.73
N PHE A 30 2.40 -1.76 10.69
CA PHE A 30 3.66 -1.09 10.39
C PHE A 30 4.53 -1.93 9.45
N LEU A 31 4.74 -3.21 9.76
CA LEU A 31 5.58 -4.07 8.92
C LEU A 31 4.97 -4.33 7.54
N ILE A 32 3.67 -4.52 7.45
CA ILE A 32 2.98 -4.76 6.18
C ILE A 32 3.10 -3.55 5.27
N ASP A 33 2.81 -2.36 5.77
CA ASP A 33 2.84 -1.14 4.96
C ASP A 33 4.25 -0.67 4.65
N LEU A 34 5.19 -0.98 5.53
CA LEU A 34 6.62 -0.88 5.23
C LEU A 34 7.01 -1.76 4.04
N LEU A 35 6.35 -2.89 3.81
CA LEU A 35 6.68 -3.85 2.74
C LEU A 35 5.69 -3.85 1.57
N ASN A 36 4.72 -2.93 1.56
CA ASN A 36 3.62 -2.86 0.60
C ASN A 36 4.04 -2.21 -0.74
N PHE A 37 4.95 -2.87 -1.47
CA PHE A 37 5.49 -2.41 -2.75
C PHE A 37 5.80 -3.54 -3.75
N SER A 38 5.81 -3.19 -5.06
CA SER A 38 6.32 -3.99 -6.18
C SER A 38 5.75 -5.42 -6.32
N PHE A 39 4.43 -5.55 -6.30
CA PHE A 39 3.75 -6.85 -6.34
C PHE A 39 3.49 -7.44 -7.72
N TRP A 40 3.58 -6.65 -8.80
CA TRP A 40 3.36 -7.12 -10.17
C TRP A 40 4.50 -8.01 -10.67
N SER A 41 4.18 -8.95 -11.56
CA SER A 41 5.11 -9.96 -12.11
C SER A 41 5.35 -9.76 -13.61
N ASN A 42 6.54 -10.12 -14.09
CA ASN A 42 6.84 -10.16 -15.52
C ASN A 42 6.16 -11.36 -16.22
N LEU A 43 5.85 -12.41 -15.47
CA LEU A 43 5.17 -13.61 -15.98
C LEU A 43 3.69 -13.35 -16.29
N ASP A 44 3.08 -12.39 -15.59
CA ASP A 44 1.73 -11.91 -15.88
C ASP A 44 1.76 -11.02 -17.12
N VAL A 45 1.84 -11.68 -18.27
CA VAL A 45 1.78 -11.01 -19.55
C VAL A 45 0.42 -10.30 -19.63
N GLN A 46 -0.68 -11.03 -19.73
CA GLN A 46 -1.98 -10.44 -20.06
C GLN A 46 -2.64 -9.55 -18.98
N ASP A 47 -1.99 -9.29 -17.84
CA ASP A 47 -2.50 -8.53 -16.68
C ASP A 47 -3.94 -8.93 -16.26
N ARG A 48 -4.22 -10.24 -16.29
CA ARG A 48 -5.54 -10.82 -15.97
C ARG A 48 -5.69 -11.13 -14.49
N ALA A 49 -6.94 -11.29 -14.05
CA ALA A 49 -7.26 -11.67 -12.67
C ALA A 49 -6.68 -13.05 -12.30
N THR A 50 -6.57 -13.96 -13.29
CA THR A 50 -5.88 -15.24 -13.12
C THR A 50 -4.37 -15.03 -13.28
N PRO A 51 -3.56 -15.19 -12.21
CA PRO A 51 -2.12 -15.01 -12.30
C PRO A 51 -1.45 -16.17 -13.05
N HIS A 52 -0.26 -15.92 -13.59
CA HIS A 52 0.58 -16.99 -14.13
C HIS A 52 0.91 -18.03 -13.02
N PRO A 53 0.85 -19.35 -13.28
CA PRO A 53 1.04 -20.38 -12.25
C PRO A 53 2.42 -20.35 -11.59
N ASP A 54 3.44 -19.88 -12.32
CA ASP A 54 4.81 -19.74 -11.79
C ASP A 54 5.06 -18.39 -11.09
N ARG A 55 4.10 -17.46 -11.06
CA ARG A 55 4.22 -16.16 -10.38
C ARG A 55 4.46 -16.35 -8.89
N TYR A 56 5.22 -15.45 -8.28
CA TYR A 56 5.48 -15.43 -6.85
C TYR A 56 4.18 -15.56 -6.06
N ALA A 57 4.08 -16.66 -5.32
CA ALA A 57 2.94 -16.98 -4.50
C ALA A 57 3.38 -17.62 -3.20
N ILE A 58 2.56 -17.43 -2.17
CA ILE A 58 2.74 -18.07 -0.88
C ILE A 58 1.51 -18.91 -0.57
N GLN A 59 1.74 -20.17 -0.25
CA GLN A 59 0.72 -21.05 0.27
C GLN A 59 0.52 -20.77 1.76
N TYR A 60 -0.73 -20.52 2.15
CA TYR A 60 -1.12 -20.39 3.54
C TYR A 60 -2.49 -21.04 3.76
N GLY A 61 -2.54 -22.03 4.66
CA GLY A 61 -3.66 -22.96 4.74
C GLY A 61 -3.85 -23.72 3.42
N ASN A 62 -5.08 -23.70 2.89
CA ASN A 62 -5.45 -24.42 1.66
C ASN A 62 -5.45 -23.52 0.41
N ALA A 63 -4.88 -22.31 0.48
CA ALA A 63 -4.91 -21.33 -0.61
C ALA A 63 -3.52 -20.81 -0.96
N TYR A 64 -3.33 -20.45 -2.23
CA TYR A 64 -2.18 -19.71 -2.72
C TYR A 64 -2.55 -18.23 -2.84
N TYR A 65 -1.72 -17.38 -2.25
CA TYR A 65 -1.88 -15.93 -2.30
C TYR A 65 -0.83 -15.31 -3.20
N THR A 66 -1.24 -14.30 -3.99
CA THR A 66 -0.36 -13.50 -4.86
C THR A 66 -0.52 -12.01 -4.56
N GLY A 67 0.40 -11.20 -5.08
CA GLY A 67 0.41 -9.75 -4.87
C GLY A 67 0.42 -9.35 -3.38
N TYR A 68 -0.36 -8.36 -2.98
CA TYR A 68 -0.46 -7.94 -1.56
C TYR A 68 -0.80 -9.10 -0.61
N GLY A 69 -1.66 -10.03 -1.07
CA GLY A 69 -2.04 -11.19 -0.28
C GLY A 69 -0.86 -12.11 0.04
N SER A 70 0.13 -12.24 -0.84
CA SER A 70 1.30 -13.07 -0.57
C SER A 70 2.19 -12.48 0.52
N LEU A 71 2.28 -11.15 0.63
CA LEU A 71 2.94 -10.49 1.75
C LEU A 71 2.22 -10.80 3.07
N CYS A 72 0.89 -10.64 3.11
CA CYS A 72 0.12 -10.98 4.30
C CYS A 72 0.32 -12.46 4.70
N ALA A 73 0.32 -13.36 3.72
CA ALA A 73 0.52 -14.79 3.92
C ALA A 73 1.93 -15.12 4.42
N ALA A 74 2.99 -14.46 3.91
CA ALA A 74 4.36 -14.60 4.43
C ALA A 74 4.43 -14.29 5.92
N ILE A 75 3.89 -13.13 6.32
CA ILE A 75 3.96 -12.66 7.70
C ILE A 75 3.14 -13.56 8.62
N ARG A 76 1.95 -14.03 8.19
CA ARG A 76 1.17 -15.00 8.98
C ARG A 76 1.87 -16.34 9.13
N ARG A 77 2.40 -16.89 8.03
CA ARG A 77 3.17 -18.14 8.04
C ARG A 77 4.35 -18.07 9.02
N ALA A 78 5.07 -16.94 9.05
CA ALA A 78 6.17 -16.74 9.99
C ALA A 78 5.69 -16.68 11.44
N LEU A 79 4.61 -15.92 11.73
CA LEU A 79 4.04 -15.82 13.07
C LEU A 79 3.53 -17.19 13.59
N ASP A 80 2.86 -17.97 12.75
CA ASP A 80 2.38 -19.32 13.10
C ASP A 80 3.53 -20.30 13.39
N GLN A 81 4.71 -20.05 12.81
CA GLN A 81 5.94 -20.80 13.08
C GLN A 81 6.70 -20.29 14.30
N GLY A 82 6.15 -19.33 15.05
CA GLY A 82 6.77 -18.75 16.23
C GLY A 82 7.92 -17.78 15.91
N ILE A 83 8.05 -17.33 14.66
CA ILE A 83 9.04 -16.31 14.27
C ILE A 83 8.49 -14.95 14.69
N PRO A 84 9.21 -14.16 15.52
CA PRO A 84 8.78 -12.85 15.96
C PRO A 84 9.00 -11.77 14.88
N VAL A 85 8.48 -12.01 13.67
CA VAL A 85 8.74 -11.20 12.48
C VAL A 85 8.27 -9.74 12.61
N THR A 86 7.31 -9.46 13.48
CA THR A 86 6.83 -8.11 13.77
C THR A 86 7.63 -7.38 14.85
N GLU A 87 8.62 -8.02 15.48
CA GLU A 87 9.44 -7.39 16.52
C GLU A 87 10.63 -6.62 15.91
N PRO A 88 10.76 -5.31 16.15
CA PRO A 88 11.84 -4.51 15.55
C PRO A 88 13.25 -5.00 15.86
N SER A 89 13.49 -5.49 17.06
CA SER A 89 14.77 -6.09 17.44
C SER A 89 15.11 -7.33 16.61
N TYR A 90 14.10 -8.14 16.27
CA TYR A 90 14.29 -9.37 15.51
C TYR A 90 14.85 -9.07 14.13
N TYR A 91 14.12 -8.28 13.35
CA TYR A 91 14.50 -7.95 11.97
C TYR A 91 15.56 -6.86 11.87
N PHE A 92 15.90 -6.16 12.96
CA PHE A 92 17.08 -5.29 13.01
C PHE A 92 18.37 -6.11 13.16
N ARG A 93 18.48 -6.98 14.17
CA ARG A 93 19.78 -7.55 14.57
C ARG A 93 19.80 -9.02 14.95
N VAL A 94 18.67 -9.66 15.22
CA VAL A 94 18.64 -11.07 15.66
C VAL A 94 18.64 -12.02 14.46
N ALA A 95 17.73 -11.79 13.52
CA ALA A 95 17.65 -12.59 12.29
C ALA A 95 18.90 -12.37 11.45
N SER A 96 19.39 -13.40 10.76
CA SER A 96 20.33 -13.29 9.65
C SER A 96 19.62 -12.81 8.37
N GLU A 97 20.35 -12.54 7.29
CA GLU A 97 19.71 -12.26 5.99
C GLU A 97 18.96 -13.49 5.47
N ASP A 98 19.50 -14.69 5.66
CA ASP A 98 18.87 -15.95 5.24
C ASP A 98 17.57 -16.21 6.03
N ASP A 99 17.54 -15.90 7.32
CA ASP A 99 16.32 -16.00 8.13
C ASP A 99 15.22 -15.08 7.60
N LEU A 100 15.57 -13.83 7.27
CA LEU A 100 14.61 -12.88 6.69
C LEU A 100 14.20 -13.27 5.27
N ALA A 101 15.12 -13.80 4.46
CA ALA A 101 14.82 -14.31 3.13
C ALA A 101 13.85 -15.49 3.18
N ALA A 102 14.02 -16.39 4.15
CA ALA A 102 13.18 -17.58 4.33
C ALA A 102 11.70 -17.24 4.62
N ILE A 103 11.42 -16.09 5.25
CA ILE A 103 10.06 -15.60 5.50
C ILE A 103 9.30 -15.40 4.17
N PHE A 104 9.99 -14.86 3.17
CA PHE A 104 9.46 -14.56 1.84
C PHE A 104 9.71 -15.69 0.83
N ARG A 105 10.05 -16.91 1.30
CA ARG A 105 10.25 -18.05 0.40
C ARG A 105 8.99 -18.32 -0.42
N SER A 106 9.16 -18.36 -1.74
CA SER A 106 8.08 -18.67 -2.69
C SER A 106 7.68 -20.13 -2.60
N ASP A 107 6.40 -20.41 -2.81
CA ASP A 107 5.88 -21.77 -3.03
C ASP A 107 5.65 -22.05 -4.54
N THR A 108 6.11 -21.15 -5.41
CA THR A 108 6.14 -21.25 -6.88
C THR A 108 7.55 -20.93 -7.40
N LYS A 109 7.73 -20.83 -8.73
CA LYS A 109 9.08 -20.65 -9.33
C LYS A 109 9.63 -19.24 -9.24
N GLU A 110 8.79 -18.21 -9.38
CA GLU A 110 9.25 -16.83 -9.27
C GLU A 110 9.50 -16.48 -7.81
N GLU A 111 10.65 -15.88 -7.53
CA GLU A 111 11.06 -15.45 -6.20
C GLU A 111 10.35 -14.15 -5.78
N ALA A 112 10.44 -13.83 -4.49
CA ALA A 112 9.87 -12.60 -3.95
C ALA A 112 10.43 -11.37 -4.68
N PRO A 113 9.57 -10.51 -5.25
CA PRO A 113 10.05 -9.33 -5.95
C PRO A 113 10.75 -8.39 -4.97
N LEU A 114 11.94 -7.94 -5.38
CA LEU A 114 12.81 -7.05 -4.60
C LEU A 114 13.14 -7.59 -3.20
N LEU A 115 13.42 -8.89 -3.07
CA LEU A 115 13.74 -9.53 -1.79
C LEU A 115 14.84 -8.82 -0.99
N HIS A 116 15.97 -8.49 -1.62
CA HIS A 116 17.05 -7.76 -0.96
C HIS A 116 16.62 -6.38 -0.46
N GLU A 117 15.79 -5.65 -1.24
CA GLU A 117 15.26 -4.35 -0.79
C GLU A 117 14.27 -4.50 0.36
N ARG A 118 13.44 -5.56 0.38
CA ARG A 118 12.55 -5.85 1.53
C ARG A 118 13.36 -6.04 2.80
N ILE A 119 14.43 -6.84 2.73
CA ILE A 119 15.35 -7.07 3.85
C ILE A 119 16.03 -5.76 4.27
N ARG A 120 16.57 -4.99 3.31
CA ARG A 120 17.20 -3.68 3.58
C ARG A 120 16.25 -2.74 4.30
N VAL A 121 15.01 -2.63 3.82
CA VAL A 121 13.97 -1.77 4.39
C VAL A 121 13.56 -2.24 5.80
N MET A 122 13.45 -3.56 6.03
CA MET A 122 13.24 -4.10 7.39
C MET A 122 14.37 -3.69 8.33
N ARG A 123 15.64 -3.89 7.93
CA ARG A 123 16.81 -3.53 8.75
C ARG A 123 16.82 -2.05 9.11
N GLU A 124 16.62 -1.18 8.12
CA GLU A 124 16.56 0.27 8.29
C GLU A 124 15.46 0.67 9.27
N ALA A 125 14.24 0.16 9.08
CA ALA A 125 13.11 0.47 9.96
C ALA A 125 13.32 -0.09 11.37
N GLY A 126 13.88 -1.29 11.49
CA GLY A 126 14.14 -1.94 12.78
C GLY A 126 15.17 -1.17 13.59
N GLN A 127 16.22 -0.68 12.93
CA GLN A 127 17.20 0.21 13.54
C GLN A 127 16.54 1.48 14.08
N VAL A 128 15.79 2.18 13.22
CA VAL A 128 15.11 3.43 13.57
C VAL A 128 14.17 3.23 14.76
N LEU A 129 13.36 2.16 14.75
CA LEU A 129 12.46 1.86 15.85
C LEU A 129 13.20 1.57 17.16
N CYS A 130 14.25 0.74 17.11
CA CYS A 130 15.03 0.40 18.29
C CYS A 130 15.76 1.61 18.89
N GLU A 131 16.34 2.48 18.04
CA GLU A 131 17.17 3.60 18.49
C GLU A 131 16.36 4.85 18.86
N LYS A 132 15.25 5.13 18.15
CA LYS A 132 14.51 6.41 18.27
C LYS A 132 13.12 6.27 18.88
N PHE A 133 12.55 5.06 18.89
CA PHE A 133 11.15 4.81 19.27
C PHE A 133 10.99 3.69 20.30
N ASN A 134 12.03 3.43 21.11
CA ASN A 134 12.02 2.41 22.17
C ASN A 134 11.60 1.02 21.69
N GLY A 135 11.97 0.66 20.46
CA GLY A 135 11.67 -0.63 19.85
C GLY A 135 10.19 -0.86 19.53
N SER A 136 9.36 0.17 19.41
CA SER A 136 7.94 0.00 19.07
C SER A 136 7.36 1.16 18.28
N PHE A 137 6.60 0.84 17.24
CA PHE A 137 5.95 1.86 16.41
C PHE A 137 4.83 2.61 17.15
N VAL A 138 4.24 2.03 18.20
CA VAL A 138 3.32 2.73 19.11
C VAL A 138 3.93 4.01 19.70
N THR A 139 5.25 4.02 19.97
CA THR A 139 5.94 5.23 20.44
C THR A 139 5.90 6.34 19.38
N CYS A 140 6.04 5.99 18.10
CA CYS A 140 5.92 6.93 16.98
C CYS A 140 4.48 7.48 16.87
N ILE A 141 3.48 6.60 16.95
CA ILE A 141 2.06 7.01 16.93
C ILE A 141 1.76 8.00 18.07
N LYS A 142 2.24 7.73 19.29
CA LYS A 142 2.03 8.65 20.43
C LYS A 142 2.63 10.04 20.19
N GLN A 143 3.76 10.13 19.48
CA GLN A 143 4.42 11.40 19.17
C GLN A 143 3.66 12.24 18.13
N CYS A 144 2.79 11.65 17.31
CA CYS A 144 2.02 12.43 16.33
C CYS A 144 0.92 13.29 16.97
N ASN A 145 0.59 13.05 18.24
CA ASN A 145 -0.44 13.75 19.00
C ASN A 145 -1.79 13.80 18.25
N ARG A 146 -2.24 12.63 17.76
CA ARG A 146 -3.50 12.43 17.01
C ARG A 146 -3.58 13.23 15.70
N SER A 147 -2.46 13.66 15.13
CA SER A 147 -2.43 14.25 13.79
C SER A 147 -1.85 13.27 12.76
N ALA A 148 -2.65 12.94 11.76
CA ALA A 148 -2.27 12.18 10.58
C ALA A 148 -1.12 12.88 9.84
N ALA A 149 -1.19 14.21 9.68
CA ALA A 149 -0.12 14.99 9.05
C ALA A 149 1.20 14.91 9.84
N ASN A 150 1.14 14.96 11.19
CA ASN A 150 2.33 14.78 12.01
C ASN A 150 2.89 13.36 11.92
N LEU A 151 2.04 12.33 11.88
CA LEU A 151 2.51 10.94 11.69
C LEU A 151 3.19 10.78 10.32
N LEU A 152 2.62 11.37 9.27
CA LEU A 152 3.22 11.40 7.94
C LEU A 152 4.62 12.05 7.97
N ASN A 153 4.74 13.21 8.63
CA ASN A 153 6.02 13.90 8.78
C ASN A 153 7.06 13.09 9.56
N LEU A 154 6.66 12.39 10.64
CA LEU A 154 7.54 11.49 11.39
C LEU A 154 8.01 10.33 10.52
N LEU A 155 7.11 9.72 9.73
CA LEU A 155 7.44 8.63 8.81
C LEU A 155 8.46 9.08 7.77
N VAL A 156 8.20 10.18 7.06
CA VAL A 156 9.10 10.74 6.04
C VAL A 156 10.45 11.13 6.65
N THR A 157 10.46 11.71 7.85
CA THR A 157 11.69 12.19 8.50
C THR A 157 12.60 11.04 8.94
N HIS A 158 12.01 9.99 9.52
CA HIS A 158 12.78 8.95 10.21
C HIS A 158 13.00 7.68 9.39
N PHE A 159 12.15 7.39 8.41
CA PHE A 159 12.19 6.14 7.66
C PHE A 159 12.42 6.44 6.17
N PRO A 160 13.68 6.39 5.71
CA PRO A 160 14.06 6.75 4.34
C PRO A 160 13.23 6.08 3.26
N SER A 161 12.87 4.80 3.44
CA SER A 161 12.06 4.08 2.47
C SER A 161 10.69 4.75 2.20
N PHE A 162 10.06 5.44 3.15
CA PHE A 162 8.78 6.13 2.92
C PHE A 162 8.91 7.44 2.13
N ARG A 163 10.13 7.94 1.85
CA ARG A 163 10.38 9.22 1.16
C ARG A 163 10.32 9.12 -0.35
N ASP A 164 9.12 8.86 -0.88
CA ASP A 164 8.83 8.94 -2.31
C ASP A 164 8.73 10.42 -2.74
N ILE A 165 9.89 11.01 -3.08
CA ILE A 165 10.03 12.43 -3.47
C ILE A 165 10.86 12.51 -4.76
N HIS A 166 10.31 13.19 -5.75
CA HIS A 166 10.91 13.37 -7.08
C HIS A 166 10.94 14.85 -7.49
N THR A 167 11.73 15.17 -8.52
CA THR A 167 11.72 16.50 -9.14
C THR A 167 10.86 16.45 -10.40
N PHE A 168 9.86 17.32 -10.49
CA PHE A 168 8.98 17.47 -11.65
C PHE A 168 8.90 18.94 -12.04
N HIS A 169 9.34 19.29 -13.26
CA HIS A 169 9.49 20.67 -13.73
C HIS A 169 10.17 21.59 -12.69
N ASP A 170 11.34 21.18 -12.21
CA ASP A 170 12.17 21.88 -11.22
C ASP A 170 11.52 22.08 -9.84
N ARG A 171 10.45 21.35 -9.54
CA ARG A 171 9.77 21.38 -8.24
C ARG A 171 9.82 20.02 -7.56
N PRO A 172 10.08 19.97 -6.25
CA PRO A 172 9.93 18.74 -5.51
C PRO A 172 8.44 18.36 -5.44
N VAL A 173 8.13 17.11 -5.77
CA VAL A 173 6.81 16.49 -5.68
C VAL A 173 6.93 15.26 -4.80
N ALA A 174 6.05 15.13 -3.80
CA ALA A 174 6.02 14.01 -2.88
C ALA A 174 4.78 13.14 -3.16
N ILE A 175 4.98 11.85 -3.45
CA ILE A 175 3.92 10.88 -3.72
C ILE A 175 3.98 9.78 -2.66
N LEU A 176 3.69 10.16 -1.42
CA LEU A 176 3.98 9.38 -0.20
C LEU A 176 3.01 8.20 0.04
N LYS A 177 2.76 7.38 -0.99
CA LYS A 177 1.74 6.31 -1.03
C LYS A 177 1.76 5.41 0.20
N ARG A 178 2.90 4.75 0.49
CA ARG A 178 2.97 3.79 1.60
C ARG A 178 2.84 4.43 2.98
N ALA A 179 3.38 5.64 3.16
CA ALA A 179 3.24 6.35 4.43
C ALA A 179 1.78 6.73 4.69
N GLN A 180 1.05 7.12 3.63
CA GLN A 180 -0.38 7.42 3.71
C GLN A 180 -1.24 6.17 3.93
N ILE A 181 -0.92 5.04 3.29
CA ILE A 181 -1.60 3.75 3.57
C ILE A 181 -1.44 3.36 5.03
N LEU A 182 -0.25 3.46 5.59
CA LEU A 182 0.00 3.11 6.99
C LEU A 182 -0.95 3.86 7.94
N ILE A 183 -1.11 5.17 7.73
CA ILE A 183 -2.01 6.00 8.52
C ILE A 183 -3.47 5.57 8.32
N ALA A 184 -3.85 5.28 7.07
CA ALA A 184 -5.19 4.83 6.72
C ALA A 184 -5.54 3.45 7.30
N ASP A 185 -4.60 2.52 7.32
CA ASP A 185 -4.77 1.17 7.86
C ASP A 185 -4.90 1.21 9.38
N LEU A 186 -4.11 2.05 10.07
CA LEU A 186 -4.34 2.33 11.50
C LEU A 186 -5.72 2.92 11.74
N TRP A 187 -6.09 3.96 10.99
CA TRP A 187 -7.40 4.61 11.13
C TRP A 187 -8.56 3.62 10.92
N ALA A 188 -8.50 2.81 9.87
CA ALA A 188 -9.54 1.86 9.52
C ALA A 188 -9.60 0.68 10.50
N CYS A 189 -8.45 0.11 10.88
CA CYS A 189 -8.36 -1.01 11.83
C CYS A 189 -8.97 -0.66 13.19
N PHE A 190 -8.68 0.54 13.70
CA PHE A 190 -9.16 1.00 15.00
C PHE A 190 -10.47 1.82 14.93
N ASP A 191 -11.10 1.90 13.75
CA ASP A 191 -12.36 2.62 13.53
C ASP A 191 -12.31 4.09 14.03
N GLY A 192 -11.18 4.76 13.79
CA GLY A 192 -10.93 6.13 14.25
C GLY A 192 -10.75 6.29 15.76
N GLN A 193 -10.55 5.19 16.50
CA GLN A 193 -10.32 5.19 17.95
C GLN A 193 -8.88 4.79 18.31
N ASP A 194 -8.50 4.95 19.57
CA ASP A 194 -7.19 4.54 20.12
C ASP A 194 -5.99 4.89 19.21
N TYR A 195 -5.23 3.90 18.73
CA TYR A 195 -4.07 4.11 17.85
C TYR A 195 -4.41 4.61 16.43
N GLY A 196 -5.67 4.51 16.01
CA GLY A 196 -6.17 5.05 14.75
C GLY A 196 -6.93 6.37 14.88
N ALA A 197 -6.90 7.00 16.06
CA ALA A 197 -7.60 8.24 16.29
C ALA A 197 -6.80 9.45 15.79
N PHE A 198 -7.23 9.98 14.63
CA PHE A 198 -6.64 11.16 14.00
C PHE A 198 -7.69 12.26 13.83
N ASP A 199 -7.36 13.46 14.31
CA ASP A 199 -8.28 14.59 14.30
C ASP A 199 -8.33 15.30 12.92
N ASP A 200 -7.34 15.05 12.07
CA ASP A 200 -7.15 15.63 10.72
C ASP A 200 -7.02 14.54 9.64
N ILE A 201 -7.67 13.38 9.82
CA ILE A 201 -7.56 12.22 8.90
C ILE A 201 -7.87 12.57 7.43
N ASP A 202 -8.74 13.56 7.20
CA ASP A 202 -9.13 14.00 5.85
C ASP A 202 -8.02 14.75 5.08
N THR A 203 -6.86 14.96 5.70
CA THR A 203 -5.63 15.43 5.04
C THR A 203 -4.95 14.34 4.22
N ILE A 204 -5.23 13.07 4.51
CA ILE A 204 -4.69 11.93 3.76
C ILE A 204 -5.41 11.81 2.41
N THR A 205 -4.62 11.68 1.34
CA THR A 205 -5.09 11.55 -0.04
C THR A 205 -5.32 10.08 -0.41
N MET A 206 -5.75 9.84 -1.66
CA MET A 206 -5.74 8.50 -2.25
C MET A 206 -4.30 7.98 -2.42
N PHE A 207 -4.17 6.67 -2.64
CA PHE A 207 -2.90 5.96 -2.69
C PHE A 207 -2.53 5.65 -4.14
N ALA A 208 -1.68 6.50 -4.73
CA ALA A 208 -1.26 6.38 -6.13
C ALA A 208 -0.33 5.16 -6.35
N ASP A 209 -0.93 3.98 -6.44
CA ASP A 209 -0.31 2.72 -6.81
C ASP A 209 -0.36 2.49 -8.35
N TYR A 210 -0.10 1.26 -8.79
CA TYR A 210 -0.12 0.90 -10.20
C TYR A 210 -1.50 0.52 -10.76
N ARG A 211 -2.46 0.16 -9.90
CA ARG A 211 -3.76 -0.43 -10.27
C ARG A 211 -4.89 0.59 -10.23
N VAL A 212 -4.89 1.51 -9.27
CA VAL A 212 -5.87 2.59 -9.14
C VAL A 212 -5.87 3.51 -10.38
N PRO A 213 -4.72 3.95 -10.93
CA PRO A 213 -4.72 4.76 -12.16
C PRO A 213 -5.36 4.04 -13.35
N GLN A 214 -5.13 2.73 -13.49
CA GLN A 214 -5.75 1.90 -14.53
C GLN A 214 -7.27 1.89 -14.41
N ALA A 215 -7.80 1.76 -13.19
CA ALA A 215 -9.24 1.82 -12.93
C ALA A 215 -9.82 3.20 -13.20
N LEU A 216 -9.12 4.27 -12.81
CA LEU A 216 -9.53 5.64 -13.10
C LEU A 216 -9.60 5.90 -14.62
N HIS A 217 -8.63 5.39 -15.38
CA HIS A 217 -8.67 5.45 -16.85
C HIS A 217 -9.87 4.68 -17.42
N TYR A 218 -10.10 3.44 -16.96
CA TYR A 218 -11.25 2.63 -17.37
C TYR A 218 -12.60 3.30 -17.07
N LEU A 219 -12.69 4.04 -15.96
CA LEU A 219 -13.88 4.80 -15.57
C LEU A 219 -14.06 6.12 -16.34
N GLY A 220 -13.12 6.48 -17.23
CA GLY A 220 -13.13 7.75 -17.97
C GLY A 220 -12.76 8.96 -17.11
N LEU A 221 -12.09 8.75 -15.97
CA LEU A 221 -11.62 9.81 -15.08
C LEU A 221 -10.19 10.28 -15.40
N LEU A 222 -9.42 9.46 -16.13
CA LEU A 222 -8.11 9.81 -16.67
C LEU A 222 -8.06 9.51 -18.17
N GLU A 223 -7.40 10.38 -18.92
CA GLU A 223 -7.09 10.19 -20.33
C GLU A 223 -5.57 10.16 -20.50
N TYR A 224 -5.07 9.21 -21.28
CA TYR A 224 -3.65 9.04 -21.54
C TYR A 224 -3.34 9.43 -22.99
N SER A 225 -2.16 9.98 -23.21
CA SER A 225 -1.69 10.25 -24.58
C SER A 225 -1.49 8.94 -25.34
N HIS A 226 -1.50 9.02 -26.67
CA HIS A 226 -1.29 7.84 -27.52
C HIS A 226 0.10 7.20 -27.29
N GLU A 227 1.10 8.03 -27.04
CA GLU A 227 2.46 7.59 -26.73
C GLU A 227 2.50 6.79 -25.43
N LEU A 228 1.84 7.30 -24.38
CA LEU A 228 1.78 6.59 -23.10
C LEU A 228 1.02 5.26 -23.24
N ILE A 229 -0.12 5.26 -23.93
CA ILE A 229 -0.88 4.03 -24.20
C ILE A 229 0.01 2.99 -24.90
N THR A 230 0.76 3.40 -25.91
CA THR A 230 1.68 2.51 -26.64
C THR A 230 2.73 1.89 -25.71
N LYS A 231 3.35 2.70 -24.83
CA LYS A 231 4.32 2.19 -23.85
C LYS A 231 3.70 1.19 -22.87
N LEU A 232 2.48 1.46 -22.40
CA LEU A 232 1.75 0.58 -21.48
C LEU A 232 1.37 -0.74 -22.13
N GLU A 233 0.91 -0.72 -23.39
CA GLU A 233 0.59 -1.93 -24.17
C GLU A 233 1.83 -2.79 -24.44
N GLN A 234 2.97 -2.14 -24.72
CA GLN A 234 4.27 -2.79 -24.84
C GLN A 234 4.87 -3.23 -23.50
N ARG A 235 4.26 -2.78 -22.38
CA ARG A 235 4.68 -3.04 -21.00
C ARG A 235 6.11 -2.62 -20.74
N GLU A 236 6.48 -1.51 -21.32
CA GLU A 236 7.73 -0.85 -21.02
C GLU A 236 7.78 -0.53 -19.52
N ASN A 237 8.93 -0.80 -18.92
CA ASN A 237 9.16 -0.41 -17.54
C ASN A 237 9.42 1.10 -17.50
N LEU A 238 8.52 1.85 -16.86
CA LEU A 238 8.71 3.26 -16.60
C LEU A 238 9.72 3.44 -15.46
N PRO A 239 10.84 4.14 -15.68
CA PRO A 239 11.80 4.43 -14.63
C PRO A 239 11.17 5.19 -13.47
N VAL A 240 11.65 4.93 -12.26
CA VAL A 240 11.21 5.65 -11.06
C VAL A 240 11.47 7.15 -11.23
N GLY A 241 10.45 7.98 -11.03
CA GLY A 241 10.56 9.43 -11.14
C GLY A 241 10.62 9.96 -12.57
N CYS A 242 10.32 9.14 -13.59
CA CYS A 242 10.17 9.67 -14.94
C CYS A 242 8.88 10.49 -15.05
N THR A 243 8.84 11.40 -16.03
CA THR A 243 7.70 12.31 -16.25
C THR A 243 6.38 11.57 -16.29
N GLU A 244 6.29 10.50 -17.08
CA GLU A 244 5.06 9.73 -17.25
C GLU A 244 4.63 9.03 -15.96
N GLU A 245 5.56 8.50 -15.17
CA GLU A 245 5.26 7.85 -13.89
C GLU A 245 4.70 8.86 -12.88
N ILE A 246 5.33 10.04 -12.77
CA ILE A 246 4.89 11.12 -11.91
C ILE A 246 3.53 11.66 -12.38
N GLU A 247 3.33 11.84 -13.69
CA GLU A 247 2.06 12.31 -14.25
C GLU A 247 0.92 11.35 -13.97
N ILE A 248 1.09 10.04 -14.19
CA ILE A 248 0.07 9.03 -13.90
C ILE A 248 -0.33 9.09 -12.43
N ARG A 249 0.65 9.09 -11.53
CA ARG A 249 0.40 9.02 -10.08
C ARG A 249 -0.16 10.33 -9.53
N GLY A 250 0.40 11.47 -9.93
CA GLY A 250 -0.05 12.81 -9.55
C GLY A 250 -1.47 13.11 -10.04
N ASN A 251 -1.78 12.81 -11.31
CA ASN A 251 -3.13 13.00 -11.84
C ASN A 251 -4.14 12.05 -11.18
N SER A 252 -3.73 10.85 -10.77
CA SER A 252 -4.61 9.94 -10.03
C SER A 252 -5.03 10.52 -8.67
N ILE A 253 -4.08 11.13 -7.95
CA ILE A 253 -4.37 11.83 -6.69
C ILE A 253 -5.39 12.94 -6.91
N TRP A 254 -5.16 13.77 -7.93
CA TRP A 254 -6.04 14.89 -8.21
C TRP A 254 -7.42 14.45 -8.71
N ALA A 255 -7.49 13.42 -9.55
CA ALA A 255 -8.75 12.89 -10.06
C ALA A 255 -9.66 12.39 -8.92
N VAL A 256 -9.12 11.64 -7.94
CA VAL A 256 -9.92 11.19 -6.79
C VAL A 256 -10.33 12.37 -5.91
N GLU A 257 -9.49 13.38 -5.74
CA GLU A 257 -9.86 14.60 -5.01
C GLU A 257 -11.01 15.35 -5.70
N LEU A 258 -10.99 15.47 -7.02
CA LEU A 258 -12.10 16.04 -7.80
C LEU A 258 -13.39 15.21 -7.64
N VAL A 259 -13.29 13.87 -7.66
CA VAL A 259 -14.42 12.98 -7.40
C VAL A 259 -14.96 13.19 -5.98
N ARG A 260 -14.10 13.28 -4.96
CA ARG A 260 -14.49 13.55 -3.57
C ARG A 260 -15.29 14.85 -3.49
N ARG A 261 -14.75 15.95 -4.02
CA ARG A 261 -15.43 17.26 -4.05
C ARG A 261 -16.79 17.16 -4.72
N ARG A 262 -16.86 16.49 -5.87
CA ARG A 262 -18.11 16.34 -6.62
C ARG A 262 -19.16 15.51 -5.88
N ILE A 263 -18.73 14.49 -5.13
CA ILE A 263 -19.63 13.71 -4.25
C ILE A 263 -20.16 14.61 -3.13
N MET A 264 -19.28 15.37 -2.48
CA MET A 264 -19.67 16.26 -1.37
C MET A 264 -20.65 17.35 -1.81
N GLU A 265 -20.49 17.92 -3.00
CA GLU A 265 -21.46 18.88 -3.58
C GLU A 265 -22.85 18.26 -3.82
N LYS A 266 -22.90 16.99 -4.23
CA LYS A 266 -24.15 16.28 -4.51
C LYS A 266 -24.81 15.67 -3.28
N LYS A 267 -24.10 15.66 -2.16
CA LYS A 267 -24.53 15.02 -0.93
C LYS A 267 -25.65 15.86 -0.31
N GLY A 268 -26.79 15.22 -0.03
CA GLY A 268 -27.93 15.88 0.61
C GLY A 268 -27.59 16.29 2.05
N LYS A 269 -28.29 17.29 2.59
CA LYS A 269 -28.07 17.77 3.97
C LYS A 269 -28.25 16.68 5.04
N ASP A 270 -29.08 15.67 4.75
CA ASP A 270 -29.40 14.55 5.65
C ASP A 270 -28.51 13.32 5.42
N ASP A 271 -27.61 13.36 4.45
CA ASP A 271 -26.66 12.28 4.22
C ASP A 271 -25.45 12.48 5.14
N HIS A 272 -25.33 11.66 6.17
CA HIS A 272 -24.24 11.74 7.14
C HIS A 272 -23.13 10.71 6.90
N GLN A 273 -23.15 9.97 5.78
CA GLN A 273 -22.15 8.93 5.53
C GLN A 273 -20.74 9.54 5.39
N PRO A 274 -19.76 9.23 6.24
CA PRO A 274 -18.40 9.77 6.10
C PRO A 274 -17.80 9.29 4.77
N ILE A 275 -17.28 10.23 3.97
CA ILE A 275 -16.61 9.95 2.70
C ILE A 275 -15.35 10.81 2.66
N ASN A 276 -14.20 10.17 2.54
CA ASN A 276 -12.91 10.81 2.35
C ASN A 276 -12.11 10.10 1.25
N ALA A 277 -10.91 10.60 0.95
CA ALA A 277 -10.08 10.06 -0.13
C ALA A 277 -9.65 8.60 0.14
N ILE A 278 -9.44 8.24 1.41
CA ILE A 278 -9.11 6.87 1.84
C ILE A 278 -10.22 5.89 1.45
N LEU A 279 -11.47 6.18 1.84
CA LEU A 279 -12.60 5.28 1.54
C LEU A 279 -12.89 5.20 0.04
N LEU A 280 -12.64 6.28 -0.71
CA LEU A 280 -12.73 6.26 -2.17
C LEU A 280 -11.64 5.37 -2.77
N ASP A 281 -10.40 5.48 -2.29
CA ASP A 281 -9.29 4.66 -2.75
C ASP A 281 -9.54 3.17 -2.52
N PHE A 282 -9.89 2.77 -1.29
CA PHE A 282 -10.23 1.39 -0.95
C PHE A 282 -11.32 0.84 -1.89
N TYR A 283 -12.37 1.62 -2.15
CA TYR A 283 -13.42 1.24 -3.10
C TYR A 283 -12.89 1.08 -4.53
N ILE A 284 -12.06 2.01 -5.01
CA ILE A 284 -11.51 1.97 -6.38
C ILE A 284 -10.54 0.80 -6.53
N TRP A 285 -9.75 0.48 -5.50
CA TRP A 285 -8.84 -0.65 -5.52
C TRP A 285 -9.58 -1.99 -5.62
N ASP A 286 -10.62 -2.19 -4.80
CA ASP A 286 -11.49 -3.37 -4.88
C ASP A 286 -12.18 -3.47 -6.25
N PHE A 287 -12.69 -2.35 -6.75
CA PHE A 287 -13.27 -2.26 -8.09
C PHE A 287 -12.26 -2.69 -9.17
N ALA A 288 -11.01 -2.22 -9.08
CA ALA A 288 -9.97 -2.54 -10.03
C ALA A 288 -9.65 -4.05 -10.05
N LYS A 289 -9.70 -4.71 -8.90
CA LYS A 289 -9.52 -6.17 -8.81
C LYS A 289 -10.68 -6.94 -9.43
N GLU A 290 -11.92 -6.54 -9.15
CA GLU A 290 -13.12 -7.19 -9.70
C GLU A 290 -13.26 -7.00 -11.21
N TYR A 291 -12.83 -5.84 -11.73
CA TYR A 291 -12.94 -5.48 -13.14
C TYR A 291 -11.65 -5.72 -13.92
N GLN A 292 -10.64 -6.38 -13.33
CA GLN A 292 -9.32 -6.53 -13.92
C GLN A 292 -9.36 -7.09 -15.35
N ASP A 293 -10.18 -8.11 -15.61
CA ASP A 293 -10.28 -8.71 -16.94
C ASP A 293 -11.00 -7.84 -17.98
N LYS A 294 -11.66 -6.76 -17.56
CA LYS A 294 -12.35 -5.80 -18.45
C LYS A 294 -11.48 -4.59 -18.81
N MET A 295 -10.40 -4.35 -18.08
CA MET A 295 -9.49 -3.24 -18.33
C MET A 295 -8.51 -3.65 -19.43
N LEU A 296 -8.58 -2.97 -20.58
CA LEU A 296 -7.79 -3.32 -21.77
C LEU A 296 -6.37 -2.77 -21.72
N ILE A 297 -6.20 -1.57 -21.16
CA ILE A 297 -4.88 -0.94 -21.00
C ILE A 297 -4.19 -1.55 -19.78
N PRO A 298 -2.97 -2.10 -19.90
CA PRO A 298 -2.23 -2.65 -18.76
C PRO A 298 -1.88 -1.59 -17.73
N THR A 299 -1.64 -2.00 -16.49
CA THR A 299 -1.07 -1.11 -15.47
C THR A 299 0.32 -0.63 -15.87
N HIS A 300 0.69 0.60 -15.49
CA HIS A 300 2.08 1.03 -15.58
C HIS A 300 2.99 0.15 -14.72
N ARG A 301 4.22 -0.06 -15.18
CA ARG A 301 5.19 -0.93 -14.52
C ARG A 301 6.39 -0.10 -14.11
N THR A 302 6.52 0.09 -12.81
CA THR A 302 7.69 0.71 -12.21
C THR A 302 8.12 -0.18 -11.06
N ARG A 303 9.39 -0.56 -11.07
CA ARG A 303 9.97 -1.40 -10.03
C ARG A 303 10.65 -0.50 -9.01
N SER A 304 10.07 -0.37 -7.84
CA SER A 304 10.58 0.51 -6.78
C SER A 304 10.25 -0.03 -5.39
N CYS A 305 10.95 0.48 -4.38
CA CYS A 305 10.54 0.23 -3.00
C CYS A 305 9.34 1.09 -2.59
N PHE A 306 8.88 2.07 -3.38
CA PHE A 306 7.93 3.09 -2.94
C PHE A 306 6.45 2.69 -3.05
N TYR A 307 6.07 1.80 -3.98
CA TYR A 307 4.69 1.35 -4.20
C TYR A 307 4.58 0.02 -4.95
#